data_AF-A0A9X5YR15-F1
#
_entry.id   AF-A0A9X5YR15-F1
#
_cell.length_a   1.000
_cell.length_b   1.000
_cell.length_c   1.000
_cell.angle_alpha   90.00
_cell.angle_beta   90.00
_cell.angle_gamma   90.00
#
_symmetry.space_group_name_H-M   'P 1'
#
loop_
_entity.id
_entity.type
_entity.pdbx_description
1 polymer ?
#
loop_
_entity_poly.entity_id
_entity_poly.type
_entity_poly.pdbx_seq_one_letter_code
_entity_poly.pdbx_strand_id
1 'polypeptide(L)'
;MYTAINWGLDLGLYAAVCAIVCALWWLLGRRGNPSATAGRAEASTDSAQSSGRVSRARLTVVQALPLIYRRSKQTGALLPREENPDTPMTAEIPVVAAPSSSMWRLPRALPLAWVLYAAGLLIFTLLPLPSDPVAACAAIIHWDNYVPFGSFVAVADQFRDGESLRGTLYALSILLNIALFVPLGALAETTWRIRRMRRAPEGAPADGSRLARSIPHRRVLAWVAIGCAVSCLIELTQYTGLFGVVPCTYRVVDIDDVIMNTLGTYAGVRLLPFMARNSRFMGA
;
A
#
# COMPACT_ATOMS: atom_id res chain seq x y z
N MET A 1 -22.00 -23.36 12.61
CA MET A 1 -20.52 -23.58 12.65
C MET A 1 -19.91 -22.97 11.39
N TYR A 2 -18.99 -22.01 11.54
CA TYR A 2 -18.16 -21.53 10.42
C TYR A 2 -17.29 -22.70 9.96
N THR A 3 -17.52 -23.21 8.76
CA THR A 3 -16.71 -24.31 8.21
C THR A 3 -15.43 -23.76 7.59
N ALA A 4 -14.36 -24.58 7.53
CA ALA A 4 -13.14 -24.24 6.80
C ALA A 4 -13.41 -23.86 5.32
N ILE A 5 -14.54 -24.33 4.77
CA ILE A 5 -15.03 -24.01 3.43
C ILE A 5 -15.34 -22.52 3.30
N ASN A 6 -15.94 -21.90 4.32
CA ASN A 6 -16.28 -20.47 4.28
C ASN A 6 -15.01 -19.60 4.23
N TRP A 7 -13.98 -19.95 5.01
CA TRP A 7 -12.69 -19.28 4.96
C TRP A 7 -12.02 -19.39 3.58
N GLY A 8 -12.13 -20.55 2.93
CA GLY A 8 -11.64 -20.75 1.57
C GLY A 8 -12.38 -19.89 0.54
N LEU A 9 -13.70 -19.74 0.69
CA LEU A 9 -14.52 -18.88 -0.16
C LEU A 9 -14.18 -17.39 0.01
N ASP A 10 -14.03 -16.92 1.24
CA ASP A 10 -13.65 -15.53 1.51
C ASP A 10 -12.26 -15.20 0.97
N LEU A 11 -11.31 -16.14 1.13
CA LEU A 11 -9.97 -16.01 0.55
C LEU A 11 -10.03 -15.98 -0.98
N GLY A 12 -10.85 -16.84 -1.59
CA GLY A 12 -11.07 -16.86 -3.04
C GLY A 12 -11.69 -15.55 -3.55
N LEU A 13 -12.69 -15.03 -2.84
CA LEU A 13 -13.31 -13.73 -3.14
C LEU A 13 -12.28 -12.61 -3.05
N TYR A 14 -11.48 -12.58 -1.99
CA TYR A 14 -10.42 -11.59 -1.83
C TYR A 14 -9.38 -11.66 -2.96
N ALA A 15 -8.96 -12.87 -3.35
CA ALA A 15 -8.04 -13.07 -4.46
C ALA A 15 -8.61 -12.55 -5.79
N ALA A 16 -9.90 -12.79 -6.06
CA ALA A 16 -10.58 -12.29 -7.24
C ALA A 16 -10.63 -10.75 -7.25
N VAL A 17 -11.00 -10.12 -6.12
CA VAL A 17 -10.99 -8.67 -5.98
C VAL A 17 -9.58 -8.11 -6.22
N CYS A 18 -8.55 -8.74 -5.65
CA CYS A 18 -7.16 -8.34 -5.87
C CYS A 18 -6.77 -8.39 -7.35
N ALA A 19 -7.11 -9.47 -8.04
CA ALA A 19 -6.82 -9.63 -9.47
C ALA A 19 -7.50 -8.55 -10.31
N ILE A 20 -8.80 -8.30 -10.06
CA ILE A 20 -9.58 -7.29 -10.79
C ILE A 20 -9.03 -5.89 -10.55
N VAL A 21 -8.81 -5.52 -9.29
CA VAL A 21 -8.31 -4.18 -8.92
C VAL A 21 -6.91 -3.95 -9.50
N CYS A 22 -6.01 -4.93 -9.42
CA CYS A 22 -4.68 -4.84 -10.02
C CYS A 22 -4.75 -4.72 -11.56
N ALA A 23 -5.63 -5.48 -12.22
CA ALA A 23 -5.82 -5.40 -13.66
C ALA A 23 -6.35 -4.02 -14.09
N LEU A 24 -7.37 -3.50 -13.40
CA LEU A 24 -7.91 -2.16 -13.65
C LEU A 24 -6.86 -1.07 -13.42
N TRP A 25 -6.09 -1.17 -12.32
CA TRP A 25 -5.00 -0.26 -12.02
C TRP A 25 -3.96 -0.22 -13.14
N TRP A 26 -3.57 -1.39 -13.63
CA TRP A 26 -2.61 -1.51 -14.72
C TRP A 26 -3.17 -0.97 -16.05
N LEU A 27 -4.43 -1.24 -16.37
CA LEU A 27 -5.10 -0.69 -17.55
C LEU A 27 -5.18 0.84 -17.50
N LEU A 28 -5.46 1.42 -16.34
CA LEU A 28 -5.56 2.88 -16.17
C LEU A 28 -4.23 3.57 -16.43
N GLY A 29 -3.11 3.08 -15.92
CA GLY A 29 -1.84 3.74 -16.23
C GLY A 29 -1.23 3.38 -17.58
N ARG A 30 -1.75 2.38 -18.30
CA ARG A 30 -1.52 2.29 -19.76
C ARG A 30 -2.16 3.47 -20.49
N ARG A 31 -3.38 3.87 -20.09
CA ARG A 31 -4.10 5.02 -20.69
C ARG A 31 -3.50 6.38 -20.31
N GLY A 32 -2.86 6.47 -19.14
CA GLY A 32 -2.20 7.69 -18.66
C GLY A 32 -0.90 8.07 -19.36
N ASN A 33 -0.39 7.21 -20.25
CA ASN A 33 0.69 7.53 -21.19
C ASN A 33 0.14 7.54 -22.62
N PRO A 34 -0.60 8.59 -23.03
CA PRO A 34 -0.72 8.85 -24.45
C PRO A 34 0.69 9.19 -24.92
N SER A 35 1.33 8.24 -25.60
CA SER A 35 2.41 8.55 -26.50
C SER A 35 1.98 9.75 -27.34
N ALA A 36 2.84 10.76 -27.39
CA ALA A 36 2.75 11.92 -28.27
C ALA A 36 2.80 11.47 -29.74
N THR A 37 1.76 10.76 -30.17
CA THR A 37 1.47 10.33 -31.54
C THR A 37 0.24 11.11 -31.99
N ALA A 38 0.46 12.41 -32.17
CA ALA A 38 -0.24 13.23 -33.13
C ALA A 38 0.71 14.38 -33.47
N GLY A 39 1.88 14.01 -34.00
CA GLY A 39 2.71 14.93 -34.77
C GLY A 39 1.85 15.39 -35.94
N ARG A 40 1.39 16.64 -35.81
CA ARG A 40 0.72 17.44 -36.81
C ARG A 40 1.35 17.20 -38.18
N ALA A 41 0.58 16.62 -39.09
CA ALA A 41 0.90 16.62 -40.51
C ALA A 41 0.80 18.06 -41.01
N GLU A 42 1.83 18.86 -40.77
CA GLU A 42 2.06 20.08 -41.53
C GLU A 42 2.92 19.68 -42.72
N ALA A 43 2.22 19.39 -43.81
CA ALA A 43 2.78 19.43 -45.14
C ALA A 43 3.20 20.88 -45.42
N SER A 44 4.48 21.16 -45.26
CA SER A 44 5.13 22.27 -45.96
C SER A 44 6.24 21.68 -46.82
N THR A 45 5.90 21.49 -48.09
CA THR A 45 6.85 21.38 -49.19
C THR A 45 7.83 22.55 -49.11
N ASP A 46 9.10 22.27 -48.86
CA ASP A 46 10.15 23.03 -49.53
C ASP A 46 11.46 22.26 -49.62
N SER A 47 12.23 22.69 -50.60
CA SER A 47 13.17 21.95 -51.42
C SER A 47 14.58 21.73 -50.84
N ALA A 48 15.21 20.64 -51.29
CA ALA A 48 16.65 20.36 -51.47
C ALA A 48 17.70 20.93 -50.48
N GLN A 49 18.47 20.04 -49.81
CA GLN A 49 19.91 19.83 -50.07
C GLN A 49 20.60 18.89 -49.05
N SER A 50 21.50 18.09 -49.63
CA SER A 50 22.54 17.18 -49.13
C SER A 50 23.14 17.38 -47.71
N SER A 51 23.48 16.22 -47.13
CA SER A 51 24.52 15.94 -46.12
C SER A 51 24.04 15.67 -44.67
N GLY A 52 24.02 14.38 -44.31
CA GLY A 52 24.40 13.90 -42.98
C GLY A 52 23.57 14.33 -41.76
N ARG A 53 22.24 14.48 -41.86
CA ARG A 53 21.39 14.64 -40.67
C ARG A 53 20.95 13.30 -40.09
N VAL A 54 21.69 12.78 -39.12
CA VAL A 54 21.15 11.81 -38.16
C VAL A 54 19.89 12.44 -37.54
N SER A 55 18.77 11.72 -37.61
CA SER A 55 17.43 12.17 -37.19
C SER A 55 17.46 12.72 -35.75
N ARG A 56 17.45 14.05 -35.63
CA ARG A 56 17.75 14.84 -34.43
C ARG A 56 16.64 14.89 -33.36
N ALA A 57 15.60 14.06 -33.46
CA ALA A 57 14.35 14.30 -32.71
C ALA A 57 14.04 13.31 -31.57
N ARG A 58 14.90 12.34 -31.23
CA ARG A 58 14.59 11.32 -30.19
C ARG A 58 15.80 10.85 -29.37
N LEU A 59 16.62 11.77 -28.86
CA LEU A 59 17.69 11.38 -27.93
C LEU A 59 17.17 11.48 -26.48
N THR A 60 17.22 10.38 -25.74
CA THR A 60 16.99 10.39 -24.29
C THR A 60 18.21 10.97 -23.56
N VAL A 61 18.03 11.53 -22.36
CA VAL A 61 19.14 12.13 -21.57
C VAL A 61 20.32 11.16 -21.40
N VAL A 62 20.06 9.86 -21.25
CA VAL A 62 21.10 8.82 -21.12
C VAL A 62 21.89 8.62 -22.43
N GLN A 63 21.23 8.74 -23.57
CA GLN A 63 21.87 8.62 -24.88
C GLN A 63 22.59 9.91 -25.30
N ALA A 64 22.13 11.06 -24.83
CA ALA A 64 22.71 12.36 -25.15
C ALA A 64 23.93 12.72 -24.27
N LEU A 65 23.96 12.28 -23.02
CA LEU A 65 25.05 12.61 -22.08
C LEU A 65 26.46 12.30 -22.60
N PRO A 66 26.73 11.12 -23.21
CA PRO A 66 28.05 10.79 -23.75
C PRO A 66 28.43 11.60 -25.00
N LEU A 67 27.42 12.13 -25.71
CA LEU A 67 27.62 12.96 -26.90
C LEU A 67 27.95 14.41 -26.54
N ILE A 68 27.38 14.91 -25.43
CA ILE A 68 27.53 16.29 -24.97
C ILE A 68 28.75 16.44 -24.03
N TYR A 69 29.04 15.43 -23.21
CA TYR A 69 30.07 15.51 -22.18
C TYR A 69 31.13 14.42 -22.30
N ARG A 70 32.40 14.82 -22.15
CA ARG A 70 33.53 13.91 -21.94
C ARG A 70 33.89 13.88 -20.47
N ARG A 71 34.19 12.70 -19.94
CA ARG A 71 34.69 12.54 -18.57
C ARG A 71 36.19 12.83 -18.51
N SER A 72 36.60 13.77 -17.65
CA SER A 72 38.01 14.04 -17.36
C SER A 72 38.66 12.84 -16.68
N LYS A 73 39.85 12.42 -17.15
CA LYS A 73 40.61 11.30 -16.57
C LYS A 73 41.28 11.66 -15.23
N GLN A 74 41.55 12.94 -14.98
CA GLN A 74 42.20 13.41 -13.74
C GLN A 74 41.20 13.74 -12.63
N THR A 75 40.07 14.36 -12.96
CA THR A 75 39.12 14.88 -11.96
C THR A 75 37.77 14.16 -11.96
N GLY A 76 37.52 13.30 -12.94
CA GLY A 76 36.23 12.63 -13.11
C GLY A 76 35.07 13.56 -13.51
N ALA A 77 35.32 14.86 -13.64
CA ALA A 77 34.33 15.87 -13.99
C ALA A 77 33.85 15.72 -15.44
N LEU A 78 32.58 16.02 -15.67
CA LEU A 78 31.98 16.07 -17.00
C LEU A 78 32.32 17.41 -17.63
N LEU A 79 33.14 17.37 -18.68
CA LEU A 79 33.53 18.54 -19.46
C LEU A 79 32.72 18.56 -20.77
N PRO A 80 32.20 19.72 -21.20
CA PRO A 80 31.53 19.84 -22.50
C PRO A 80 32.45 19.38 -23.63
N ARG A 81 31.88 18.73 -24.64
CA ARG A 81 32.60 18.27 -25.83
C ARG A 81 32.45 19.31 -26.93
N GLU A 82 33.53 20.01 -27.27
CA GLU A 82 33.55 21.06 -28.31
C GLU A 82 33.32 20.53 -29.74
N GLU A 83 33.52 19.22 -29.96
CA GLU A 83 33.37 18.58 -31.28
C GLU A 83 31.92 18.53 -31.81
N ASN A 84 30.93 18.90 -30.99
CA ASN A 84 29.52 18.87 -31.38
C ASN A 84 28.71 20.08 -30.83
N PRO A 85 28.92 21.29 -31.37
CA PRO A 85 28.30 22.53 -30.87
C PRO A 85 26.77 22.59 -31.05
N ASP A 86 26.22 21.82 -31.99
CA ASP A 86 24.80 21.81 -32.32
C ASP A 86 23.98 20.79 -31.50
N THR A 87 24.59 20.11 -30.53
CA THR A 87 23.89 19.15 -29.68
C THR A 87 23.06 19.91 -28.63
N PRO A 88 21.73 19.71 -28.55
CA PRO A 88 20.91 20.40 -27.56
C PRO A 88 21.40 20.06 -26.15
N MET A 89 21.60 21.10 -25.32
CA MET A 89 22.03 20.90 -23.94
C MET A 89 20.98 20.11 -23.17
N THR A 90 21.38 19.43 -22.09
CA THR A 90 20.48 18.59 -21.28
C THR A 90 19.24 19.31 -20.75
N ALA A 91 19.26 20.65 -20.70
CA ALA A 91 18.11 21.48 -20.34
C ALA A 91 16.98 21.49 -21.40
N GLU A 92 17.29 21.18 -22.67
CA GLU A 92 16.35 21.21 -23.79
C GLU A 92 15.81 19.81 -24.15
N ILE A 93 16.37 18.76 -23.57
CA ILE A 93 15.98 17.38 -23.86
C ILE A 93 14.74 17.02 -23.03
N PRO A 94 13.60 16.70 -23.65
CA PRO A 94 12.43 16.28 -22.92
C PRO A 94 12.76 15.00 -22.13
N VAL A 95 12.53 15.02 -20.82
CA VAL A 95 12.68 13.85 -19.97
C VAL A 95 11.57 12.87 -20.32
N VAL A 96 11.84 11.99 -21.28
CA VAL A 96 10.96 10.86 -21.60
C VAL A 96 11.05 9.87 -20.44
N ALA A 97 10.13 10.00 -19.48
CA ALA A 97 10.01 9.07 -18.38
C ALA A 97 9.69 7.66 -18.93
N ALA A 98 10.40 6.64 -18.43
CA ALA A 98 10.17 5.25 -18.83
C ALA A 98 8.67 4.87 -18.71
N PRO A 99 8.01 4.39 -19.77
CA PRO A 99 6.55 4.43 -19.86
C PRO A 99 5.77 3.34 -19.10
N SER A 100 6.40 2.53 -18.23
CA SER A 100 5.68 1.42 -17.56
C SER A 100 6.05 1.19 -16.08
N SER A 101 7.34 1.29 -15.72
CA SER A 101 7.79 1.06 -14.33
C SER A 101 7.42 2.19 -13.35
N SER A 102 6.94 3.32 -13.87
CA SER A 102 6.63 4.54 -13.12
C SER A 102 5.40 4.42 -12.20
N MET A 103 4.45 3.53 -12.55
CA MET A 103 3.22 3.29 -11.78
C MET A 103 3.43 2.51 -10.49
N TRP A 104 4.37 1.55 -10.51
CA TRP A 104 4.70 0.70 -9.36
C TRP A 104 5.63 1.39 -8.37
N ARG A 105 6.07 2.61 -8.68
CA ARG A 105 6.81 3.43 -7.71
C ARG A 105 5.89 3.75 -6.54
N LEU A 106 6.42 3.59 -5.33
CA LEU A 106 5.72 3.75 -4.05
C LEU A 106 4.68 4.89 -3.99
N PRO A 107 4.95 6.14 -4.43
CA PRO A 107 3.96 7.21 -4.32
C PRO A 107 2.76 7.07 -5.28
N ARG A 108 2.88 6.30 -6.35
CA ARG A 108 1.78 6.04 -7.30
C ARG A 108 1.03 4.75 -6.96
N ALA A 109 1.71 3.72 -6.44
CA ALA A 109 1.09 2.45 -6.05
C ALA A 109 0.32 2.53 -4.70
N LEU A 110 0.52 3.57 -3.91
CA LEU A 110 -0.11 3.75 -2.60
C LEU A 110 -1.66 3.68 -2.59
N PRO A 111 -2.40 4.37 -3.47
CA PRO A 111 -3.86 4.21 -3.56
C PRO A 111 -4.29 2.77 -3.86
N LEU A 112 -3.57 2.05 -4.73
CA LEU A 112 -3.84 0.63 -4.98
C LEU A 112 -3.69 -0.18 -3.68
N ALA A 113 -2.60 0.03 -2.93
CA ALA A 113 -2.38 -0.65 -1.66
C ALA A 113 -3.49 -0.37 -0.63
N TRP A 114 -3.98 0.87 -0.54
CA TRP A 114 -5.12 1.22 0.31
C TRP A 114 -6.41 0.51 -0.11
N VAL A 115 -6.71 0.44 -1.41
CA VAL A 115 -7.91 -0.24 -1.92
C VAL A 115 -7.87 -1.74 -1.60
N LEU A 116 -6.73 -2.39 -1.87
CA LEU A 116 -6.56 -3.82 -1.58
C LEU A 116 -6.63 -4.11 -0.08
N TYR A 117 -6.08 -3.22 0.74
CA TYR A 117 -6.15 -3.32 2.19
C TYR A 117 -7.59 -3.16 2.70
N ALA A 118 -8.29 -2.11 2.26
CA ALA A 118 -9.68 -1.85 2.68
C ALA A 118 -10.62 -2.98 2.25
N ALA A 119 -10.45 -3.51 1.03
CA ALA A 119 -11.21 -4.66 0.57
C ALA A 119 -10.97 -5.90 1.43
N GLY A 120 -9.71 -6.19 1.78
CA GLY A 120 -9.36 -7.31 2.65
C GLY A 120 -9.93 -7.14 4.06
N LEU A 121 -9.79 -5.95 4.64
CA LEU A 121 -10.35 -5.62 5.95
C LEU A 121 -11.86 -5.86 5.98
N LEU A 122 -12.61 -5.36 4.98
CA LEU A 122 -14.06 -5.55 4.90
C LEU A 122 -14.43 -7.03 4.72
N ILE A 123 -13.76 -7.76 3.82
CA ILE A 123 -14.05 -9.17 3.56
C ILE A 123 -13.81 -10.01 4.82
N PHE A 124 -12.64 -9.90 5.45
CA PHE A 124 -12.30 -10.78 6.58
C PHE A 124 -13.02 -10.44 7.89
N THR A 125 -13.52 -9.20 8.02
CA THR A 125 -14.26 -8.78 9.22
C THR A 125 -15.77 -8.89 9.07
N LEU A 126 -16.30 -8.85 7.85
CA LEU A 126 -17.75 -8.86 7.60
C LEU A 126 -18.29 -10.16 7.03
N LEU A 127 -17.45 -11.00 6.42
CA LEU A 127 -17.87 -12.26 5.80
C LEU A 127 -17.47 -13.49 6.63
N PRO A 128 -18.13 -14.63 6.37
CA PRO A 128 -19.37 -14.81 5.61
C PRO A 128 -20.61 -14.26 6.32
N LEU A 129 -21.53 -13.72 5.53
CA LEU A 129 -22.90 -13.48 5.98
C LEU A 129 -23.68 -14.80 5.99
N PRO A 130 -24.45 -15.11 7.04
CA PRO A 130 -25.28 -16.32 7.06
C PRO A 130 -26.35 -16.25 5.96
N SER A 131 -26.49 -17.31 5.18
CA SER A 131 -27.49 -17.42 4.11
C SER A 131 -28.92 -17.47 4.65
N ASP A 132 -29.10 -17.95 5.88
CA ASP A 132 -30.35 -17.84 6.65
C ASP A 132 -30.04 -17.15 7.99
N PRO A 133 -30.32 -15.84 8.10
CA PRO A 133 -30.01 -15.10 9.32
C PRO A 133 -30.86 -15.55 10.49
N VAL A 134 -32.13 -15.93 10.29
CA VAL A 134 -33.04 -16.27 11.39
C VAL A 134 -32.63 -17.57 12.06
N ALA A 135 -32.25 -18.58 11.27
CA ALA A 135 -31.73 -19.84 11.79
C ALA A 135 -30.37 -19.68 12.47
N ALA A 136 -29.49 -18.81 11.95
CA ALA A 136 -28.21 -18.50 12.57
C ALA A 136 -28.39 -17.79 13.92
N CYS A 137 -29.28 -16.79 13.98
CA CYS A 137 -29.60 -16.07 15.23
C CYS A 137 -30.17 -17.01 16.31
N ALA A 138 -30.99 -17.99 15.94
CA ALA A 138 -31.56 -18.95 16.89
C ALA A 138 -30.54 -19.96 17.42
N ALA A 139 -29.45 -20.21 16.70
CA ALA A 139 -28.42 -21.18 17.05
C ALA A 139 -27.24 -20.59 17.83
N ILE A 140 -27.12 -19.26 17.90
CA ILE A 140 -26.00 -18.58 18.55
C ILE A 140 -26.40 -18.17 19.97
N ILE A 141 -25.74 -18.78 20.96
CA ILE A 141 -25.78 -18.34 22.36
C ILE A 141 -24.62 -17.35 22.52
N HIS A 142 -24.92 -16.06 22.60
CA HIS A 142 -23.93 -15.00 22.74
C HIS A 142 -23.35 -14.98 24.16
N TRP A 143 -22.03 -15.08 24.27
CA TRP A 143 -21.26 -14.68 25.45
C TRP A 143 -20.34 -13.56 25.00
N ASP A 144 -20.81 -12.33 25.14
CA ASP A 144 -19.99 -11.15 24.82
C ASP A 144 -18.81 -11.08 25.79
N ASN A 145 -17.59 -10.95 25.25
CA ASN A 145 -16.39 -10.85 26.06
C ASN A 145 -16.05 -9.37 26.29
N TYR A 146 -16.41 -8.86 27.46
CA TYR A 146 -16.04 -7.52 27.92
C TYR A 146 -14.86 -7.52 28.88
N VAL A 147 -14.33 -8.69 29.24
CA VAL A 147 -13.21 -8.79 30.17
C VAL A 147 -11.92 -8.63 29.37
N PRO A 148 -11.15 -7.55 29.60
CA PRO A 148 -9.88 -7.38 28.90
C PRO A 148 -8.94 -8.51 29.25
N PHE A 149 -8.33 -9.08 28.21
CA PHE A 149 -7.47 -10.26 28.22
C PHE A 149 -8.19 -11.58 28.58
N GLY A 150 -9.52 -11.60 28.59
CA GLY A 150 -10.32 -12.80 28.79
C GLY A 150 -10.02 -13.88 27.75
N SER A 151 -9.73 -13.49 26.52
CA SER A 151 -9.42 -14.41 25.42
C SER A 151 -8.10 -15.17 25.64
N PHE A 152 -7.11 -14.58 26.34
CA PHE A 152 -5.88 -15.31 26.69
C PHE A 152 -6.09 -16.33 27.81
N VAL A 153 -6.93 -15.99 28.78
CA VAL A 153 -7.29 -16.91 29.87
C VAL A 153 -8.07 -18.09 29.29
N ALA A 154 -9.03 -17.82 28.40
CA ALA A 154 -9.76 -18.85 27.68
C ALA A 154 -8.83 -19.77 26.87
N VAL A 155 -7.85 -19.21 26.16
CA VAL A 155 -6.83 -20.02 25.45
C VAL A 155 -6.06 -20.92 26.43
N ALA A 156 -5.59 -20.38 27.55
CA ALA A 156 -4.84 -21.14 28.55
C ALA A 156 -5.66 -22.27 29.17
N ASP A 157 -6.94 -22.02 29.45
CA ASP A 157 -7.86 -23.00 30.00
C ASP A 157 -8.21 -24.08 28.96
N GLN A 158 -8.45 -23.71 27.69
CA GLN A 158 -8.66 -24.67 26.59
C GLN A 158 -7.48 -25.64 26.42
N PHE A 159 -6.25 -25.14 26.56
CA PHE A 159 -5.05 -25.98 26.52
C PHE A 159 -4.90 -26.87 27.76
N ARG A 160 -5.31 -26.40 28.93
CA ARG A 160 -5.35 -27.21 30.16
C ARG A 160 -6.38 -28.33 30.07
N ASP A 161 -7.51 -28.06 29.44
CA ASP A 161 -8.62 -29.00 29.23
C ASP A 161 -8.35 -30.02 28.10
N GLY A 162 -7.18 -29.95 27.46
CA GLY A 162 -6.76 -30.88 26.40
C GLY A 162 -7.38 -30.59 25.03
N GLU A 163 -8.15 -29.51 24.88
CA GLU A 163 -8.76 -29.07 23.63
C GLU A 163 -7.79 -28.22 22.78
N SER A 164 -6.64 -28.81 22.45
CA SER A 164 -5.52 -28.15 21.77
C SER A 164 -5.88 -27.49 20.43
N LEU A 165 -6.80 -28.08 19.66
CA LEU A 165 -7.24 -27.52 18.38
C LEU A 165 -7.98 -26.18 18.57
N ARG A 166 -8.91 -26.10 19.53
CA ARG A 166 -9.66 -24.88 19.82
C ARG A 166 -8.74 -23.80 20.38
N GLY A 167 -7.87 -24.15 21.34
CA GLY A 167 -6.87 -23.23 21.89
C GLY A 167 -5.95 -22.64 20.81
N THR A 168 -5.51 -23.48 19.85
CA THR A 168 -4.67 -23.03 18.72
C THR A 168 -5.44 -22.09 17.78
N LEU A 169 -6.71 -22.39 17.47
CA LEU A 169 -7.53 -21.53 16.61
C LEU A 169 -7.80 -20.16 17.24
N TYR A 170 -8.07 -20.11 18.56
CA TYR A 170 -8.21 -18.85 19.30
C TYR A 170 -6.88 -18.07 19.38
N ALA A 171 -5.76 -18.75 19.59
CA ALA A 171 -4.45 -18.08 19.54
C ALA A 171 -4.16 -17.50 18.15
N LEU A 172 -4.52 -18.23 17.09
CA LEU A 172 -4.35 -17.77 15.72
C LEU A 172 -5.24 -16.56 15.41
N SER A 173 -6.48 -16.52 15.91
CA SER A 173 -7.36 -15.36 15.68
C SER A 173 -6.79 -14.08 16.30
N ILE A 174 -6.25 -14.15 17.52
CA ILE A 174 -5.54 -13.02 18.18
C ILE A 174 -4.39 -12.52 17.30
N LEU A 175 -3.56 -13.44 16.80
CA LEU A 175 -2.43 -13.08 15.94
C LEU A 175 -2.86 -12.48 14.61
N LEU A 176 -3.93 -13.01 14.01
CA LEU A 176 -4.48 -12.51 12.75
C LEU A 176 -5.08 -11.11 12.90
N ASN A 177 -5.71 -10.79 14.03
CA ASN A 177 -6.22 -9.43 14.31
C ASN A 177 -5.07 -8.40 14.37
N ILE A 178 -3.96 -8.75 15.04
CA ILE A 178 -2.74 -7.93 15.00
C ILE A 178 -2.25 -7.79 13.54
N ALA A 179 -2.10 -8.90 12.82
CA ALA A 179 -1.59 -8.91 11.45
C ALA A 179 -2.48 -8.10 10.49
N LEU A 180 -3.80 -8.13 10.69
CA LEU A 180 -4.78 -7.42 9.89
C LEU A 180 -4.62 -5.91 10.01
N PHE A 181 -4.26 -5.38 11.19
CA PHE A 181 -4.12 -3.93 11.38
C PHE A 181 -2.68 -3.39 11.21
N VAL A 182 -1.67 -4.25 11.09
CA VAL A 182 -0.29 -3.83 10.75
C VAL A 182 -0.24 -2.99 9.46
N PRO A 183 -0.90 -3.38 8.35
CA PRO A 183 -0.95 -2.56 7.15
C PRO A 183 -1.57 -1.19 7.37
N LEU A 184 -2.58 -1.04 8.23
CA LEU A 184 -3.20 0.27 8.52
C LEU A 184 -2.17 1.28 9.00
N GLY A 185 -1.38 0.90 10.00
CA GLY A 185 -0.35 1.76 10.58
C GLY A 185 0.77 2.10 9.60
N ALA A 186 1.22 1.11 8.83
CA ALA A 186 2.27 1.30 7.83
C ALA A 186 1.80 2.18 6.65
N LEU A 187 0.60 1.93 6.13
CA LEU A 187 0.01 2.70 5.02
C LEU A 187 -0.32 4.13 5.45
N ALA A 188 -0.80 4.34 6.68
CA ALA A 188 -1.07 5.68 7.20
C ALA A 188 0.20 6.52 7.32
N GLU A 189 1.26 5.97 7.91
CA GLU A 189 2.54 6.68 8.07
C GLU A 189 3.23 6.91 6.71
N THR A 190 3.23 5.93 5.79
CA THR A 190 3.76 6.13 4.43
C THR A 190 3.03 7.26 3.71
N THR A 191 1.70 7.26 3.75
CA THR A 191 0.84 8.28 3.12
C THR A 191 1.15 9.66 3.68
N TRP A 192 1.23 9.78 4.99
CA TRP A 192 1.54 11.04 5.64
C TRP A 192 2.92 11.56 5.25
N ARG A 193 3.95 10.69 5.21
CA ARG A 193 5.31 11.06 4.80
C ARG A 193 5.33 11.57 3.36
N ILE A 194 4.70 10.86 2.44
CA ILE A 194 4.65 11.26 1.02
C ILE A 194 3.90 12.59 0.86
N ARG A 195 2.76 12.77 1.55
CA ARG A 195 2.01 14.04 1.53
C ARG A 195 2.83 15.19 2.11
N ARG A 196 3.56 14.96 3.20
CA ARG A 196 4.42 15.97 3.81
C ARG A 196 5.57 16.37 2.90
N MET A 197 6.21 15.41 2.23
CA MET A 197 7.27 15.69 1.27
C MET A 197 6.77 16.52 0.08
N ARG A 198 5.56 16.25 -0.42
CA ARG A 198 4.94 17.03 -1.51
C ARG A 198 4.53 18.45 -1.11
N ARG A 199 4.26 18.68 0.19
CA ARG A 199 3.90 20.00 0.74
C ARG A 199 5.09 20.82 1.23
N ALA A 200 6.30 20.24 1.25
CA ALA A 200 7.48 20.97 1.66
C ALA A 200 7.80 22.05 0.61
N PRO A 201 8.04 23.31 1.00
CA PRO A 201 8.43 24.37 0.08
C PRO A 201 9.69 23.98 -0.70
N GLU A 202 9.72 24.29 -2.00
CA GLU A 202 10.92 24.17 -2.83
C GLU A 202 12.04 25.01 -2.18
N GLY A 203 13.07 24.34 -1.65
CA GLY A 203 14.17 24.99 -0.93
C GLY A 203 14.34 24.57 0.54
N ALA A 204 13.43 23.76 1.09
CA ALA A 204 13.70 23.11 2.38
C ALA A 204 14.88 22.13 2.23
N PRO A 205 15.88 22.13 3.14
CA PRO A 205 17.04 21.27 3.02
C PRO A 205 16.61 19.81 2.88
N ALA A 206 17.02 19.19 1.77
CA ALA A 206 16.80 17.78 1.47
C ALA A 206 17.69 16.93 2.39
N ASP A 207 17.35 16.90 3.67
CA ASP A 207 17.98 16.02 4.64
C ASP A 207 17.59 14.57 4.30
N GLY A 208 18.35 13.94 3.40
CA GLY A 208 18.28 12.51 3.10
C GLY A 208 18.43 11.61 4.33
N SER A 209 18.87 12.19 5.46
CA SER A 209 18.98 11.56 6.78
C SER A 209 17.65 11.44 7.56
N ARG A 210 16.55 12.06 7.12
CA ARG A 210 15.25 12.04 7.84
C ARG A 210 14.44 10.76 7.72
N LEU A 211 14.80 9.84 6.82
CA LEU A 211 14.13 8.53 6.75
C LEU A 211 14.39 7.68 8.01
N ALA A 212 15.52 7.92 8.69
CA ALA A 212 15.93 7.20 9.89
C ALA A 212 15.45 7.82 11.21
N ARG A 213 14.80 9.00 11.20
CA ARG A 213 14.36 9.66 12.43
C ARG A 213 13.15 8.93 13.03
N SER A 214 13.21 8.68 14.34
CA SER A 214 12.11 8.10 15.10
C SER A 214 10.80 8.85 14.82
N ILE A 215 9.70 8.10 14.72
CA ILE A 215 8.36 8.68 14.60
C ILE A 215 8.05 9.33 15.94
N PRO A 216 7.66 10.62 15.97
CA PRO A 216 7.34 11.31 17.21
C PRO A 216 6.15 10.63 17.88
N HIS A 217 6.21 10.52 19.20
CA HIS A 217 5.21 9.81 20.00
C HIS A 217 3.78 10.27 19.72
N ARG A 218 3.56 11.59 19.61
CA ARG A 218 2.24 12.18 19.29
C ARG A 218 1.63 11.64 17.99
N ARG A 219 2.46 11.36 16.97
CA ARG A 219 1.96 10.81 15.71
C ARG A 219 1.67 9.33 15.80
N VAL A 220 2.50 8.57 16.55
CA VAL A 220 2.20 7.18 16.86
C VAL A 220 0.84 7.09 17.56
N LEU A 221 0.64 7.90 18.61
CA LEU A 221 -0.64 7.96 19.32
C LEU A 221 -1.82 8.32 18.42
N ALA A 222 -1.66 9.28 17.51
CA ALA A 222 -2.72 9.62 16.56
C ALA A 222 -3.11 8.44 15.66
N TRP A 223 -2.13 7.70 15.13
CA TRP A 223 -2.41 6.51 14.33
C TRP A 223 -3.03 5.38 15.15
N VAL A 224 -2.55 5.15 16.36
CA VAL A 224 -3.12 4.17 17.30
C VAL A 224 -4.56 4.51 17.64
N ALA A 225 -4.88 5.79 17.90
CA ALA A 225 -6.25 6.24 18.15
C ALA A 225 -7.16 6.04 16.93
N ILE A 226 -6.65 6.30 15.72
CA ILE A 226 -7.39 6.01 14.48
C ILE A 226 -7.63 4.50 14.32
N GLY A 227 -6.62 3.67 14.58
CA GLY A 227 -6.74 2.21 14.55
C GLY A 227 -7.78 1.69 15.54
N CYS A 228 -7.74 2.19 16.78
CA CYS A 228 -8.72 1.89 17.80
C CYS A 228 -10.13 2.29 17.36
N ALA A 229 -10.32 3.50 16.81
CA ALA A 229 -11.61 3.98 16.34
C ALA A 229 -12.16 3.13 15.17
N VAL A 230 -11.30 2.73 14.22
CA VAL A 230 -11.67 1.82 13.14
C VAL A 230 -12.06 0.45 13.69
N SER A 231 -11.33 -0.07 14.68
CA SER A 231 -11.68 -1.34 15.31
C SER A 231 -13.02 -1.26 16.05
N CYS A 232 -13.26 -0.19 16.82
CA CYS A 232 -14.55 0.02 17.48
C CYS A 232 -15.69 0.14 16.47
N LEU A 233 -15.45 0.74 15.29
CA LEU A 233 -16.46 0.81 14.22
C LEU A 233 -16.77 -0.59 13.66
N ILE A 234 -15.77 -1.46 13.52
CA ILE A 234 -15.96 -2.84 13.07
C ILE A 234 -16.78 -3.62 14.10
N GLU A 235 -16.40 -3.56 15.38
CA GLU A 235 -17.16 -4.18 16.48
C GLU A 235 -18.60 -3.65 16.51
N LEU A 236 -18.79 -2.34 16.38
CA LEU A 236 -20.13 -1.74 16.34
C LEU A 236 -20.93 -2.21 15.13
N THR A 237 -20.29 -2.38 13.97
CA THR A 237 -20.92 -2.90 12.76
C THR A 237 -21.35 -4.35 12.95
N GLN A 238 -20.53 -5.17 13.62
CA GLN A 238 -20.84 -6.56 13.94
C GLN A 238 -21.95 -6.67 14.99
N TYR A 239 -21.86 -5.86 16.05
CA TYR A 239 -22.84 -5.79 17.12
C TYR A 239 -24.23 -5.39 16.62
N THR A 240 -24.29 -4.39 15.73
CA THR A 240 -25.56 -3.92 15.16
C THR A 240 -26.10 -4.79 14.01
N GLY A 241 -25.46 -5.94 13.72
CA GLY A 241 -25.92 -6.81 12.64
C GLY A 241 -25.78 -6.15 11.27
N LEU A 242 -24.65 -5.47 11.02
CA LEU A 242 -24.44 -4.61 9.85
C LEU A 242 -25.52 -3.51 9.77
N PHE A 243 -25.73 -2.77 10.87
CA PHE A 243 -26.73 -1.70 11.00
C PHE A 243 -28.17 -2.15 10.66
N GLY A 244 -28.55 -3.35 11.11
CA GLY A 244 -29.90 -3.89 10.96
C GLY A 244 -30.16 -4.66 9.66
N VAL A 245 -29.12 -4.94 8.86
CA VAL A 245 -29.23 -5.88 7.72
C VAL A 245 -29.49 -7.30 8.21
N VAL A 246 -28.91 -7.66 9.37
CA VAL A 246 -29.15 -8.92 10.06
C VAL A 246 -29.92 -8.61 11.36
N PRO A 247 -31.02 -9.34 11.66
CA PRO A 247 -31.88 -9.06 12.82
C PRO A 247 -31.23 -9.39 14.18
N CYS A 248 -30.02 -9.92 14.20
CA CYS A 248 -29.25 -10.19 15.42
C CYS A 248 -27.78 -9.79 15.27
N THR A 249 -27.08 -9.74 16.40
CA THR A 249 -25.62 -9.76 16.51
C THR A 249 -25.09 -10.97 15.76
N TYR A 250 -24.59 -10.80 14.53
CA TYR A 250 -24.13 -11.96 13.76
C TYR A 250 -22.70 -12.41 14.14
N ARG A 251 -21.96 -11.58 14.89
CA ARG A 251 -20.67 -11.90 15.54
C ARG A 251 -20.67 -11.47 17.01
N VAL A 252 -19.84 -12.15 17.80
CA VAL A 252 -19.61 -11.84 19.22
C VAL A 252 -18.73 -10.61 19.31
N VAL A 253 -19.09 -9.67 20.18
CA VAL A 253 -18.25 -8.51 20.47
C VAL A 253 -17.11 -8.96 21.38
N ASP A 254 -15.88 -8.65 20.99
CA ASP A 254 -14.69 -8.97 21.78
C ASP A 254 -13.84 -7.71 22.01
N ILE A 255 -13.70 -7.31 23.28
CA ILE A 255 -12.82 -6.20 23.65
C ILE A 255 -11.35 -6.51 23.31
N ASP A 256 -10.99 -7.80 23.32
CA ASP A 256 -9.64 -8.24 22.99
C ASP A 256 -9.32 -8.03 21.51
N ASP A 257 -10.31 -8.12 20.62
CA ASP A 257 -10.13 -7.81 19.20
C ASP A 257 -9.79 -6.33 18.99
N VAL A 258 -10.44 -5.42 19.73
CA VAL A 258 -10.08 -3.98 19.72
C VAL A 258 -8.65 -3.76 20.18
N ILE A 259 -8.23 -4.45 21.25
CA ILE A 259 -6.88 -4.35 21.78
C ILE A 259 -5.86 -4.87 20.75
N MET A 260 -6.10 -6.06 20.17
CA MET A 260 -5.20 -6.68 19.20
C MET A 260 -5.08 -5.86 17.91
N ASN A 261 -6.18 -5.34 17.39
CA ASN A 261 -6.20 -4.47 16.21
C ASN A 261 -5.43 -3.16 16.47
N THR A 262 -5.59 -2.60 17.68
CA THR A 262 -4.86 -1.40 18.10
C THR A 262 -3.35 -1.67 18.21
N LEU A 263 -2.95 -2.84 18.75
CA LEU A 263 -1.57 -3.29 18.79
C LEU A 263 -0.99 -3.52 17.39
N GLY A 264 -1.77 -4.08 16.46
CA GLY A 264 -1.41 -4.21 15.05
C GLY A 264 -1.07 -2.87 14.42
N THR A 265 -1.93 -1.86 14.65
CA THR A 265 -1.69 -0.49 14.15
C THR A 265 -0.38 0.09 14.69
N TYR A 266 -0.14 -0.07 16.00
CA TYR A 266 1.11 0.34 16.64
C TYR A 266 2.33 -0.33 16.00
N ALA A 267 2.27 -1.66 15.84
CA ALA A 267 3.34 -2.44 15.22
C ALA A 267 3.60 -2.00 13.78
N GLY A 268 2.57 -1.76 12.98
CA GLY A 268 2.68 -1.25 11.62
C GLY A 268 3.43 0.08 11.50
N VAL A 269 3.12 1.03 12.39
CA VAL A 269 3.81 2.33 12.44
C VAL A 269 5.29 2.15 12.80
N ARG A 270 5.61 1.22 13.73
CA ARG A 270 6.98 0.99 14.23
C ARG A 270 7.84 0.13 13.31
N LEU A 271 7.25 -0.81 12.59
CA LEU A 271 7.95 -1.69 11.65
C LEU A 271 8.45 -0.93 10.41
N LEU A 272 7.76 0.13 10.01
CA LEU A 272 8.12 0.93 8.84
C LEU A 272 9.58 1.47 8.85
N PRO A 273 10.06 2.17 9.89
CA PRO A 273 11.46 2.60 9.96
C PRO A 273 12.44 1.42 10.13
N PHE A 274 12.02 0.29 10.70
CA PHE A 274 12.85 -0.91 10.80
C PHE A 274 13.07 -1.53 9.40
N MET A 275 12.01 -1.72 8.63
CA MET A 275 12.07 -2.22 7.25
C MET A 275 12.89 -1.28 6.35
N ALA A 276 12.69 0.04 6.48
CA ALA A 276 13.42 1.04 5.69
C ALA A 276 14.92 1.12 6.03
N ARG A 277 15.32 0.77 7.26
CA ARG A 277 16.74 0.70 7.67
C ARG A 277 17.41 -0.56 7.12
N ASN A 278 16.68 -1.67 7.03
CA ASN A 278 17.20 -2.95 6.58
C ASN A 278 17.09 -3.16 5.05
N SER A 279 16.31 -2.35 4.34
CA SER A 279 16.14 -2.41 2.88
C SER A 279 17.35 -1.93 2.06
N ARG A 280 18.57 -2.01 2.62
CA ARG A 280 19.83 -2.00 1.83
C ARG A 280 19.90 -3.16 0.80
N PHE A 281 18.92 -4.08 0.81
CA PHE A 281 18.78 -5.21 -0.12
C PHE A 281 17.92 -4.94 -1.38
N MET A 282 17.38 -3.75 -1.59
CA MET A 282 16.62 -3.38 -2.82
C MET A 282 17.40 -2.42 -3.74
N GLY A 283 18.73 -2.40 -3.62
CA GLY A 283 19.63 -1.55 -4.39
C GLY A 283 20.89 -2.26 -4.87
N ALA A 284 20.80 -3.56 -5.18
CA ALA A 284 21.80 -4.30 -5.94
C ALA A 284 21.19 -4.76 -7.27
#